data_AF-A0A1S3HQ71-F1
#
_entry.id   AF-A0A1S3HQ71-F1
#
_cell.length_a   1.000
_cell.length_b   1.000
_cell.length_c   1.000
_cell.angle_alpha   90.00
_cell.angle_beta   90.00
_cell.angle_gamma   90.00
#
_symmetry.space_group_name_H-M   'P 1'
#
loop_
_entity.id
_entity.type
_entity.pdbx_description
1 polymer ?
#
loop_
_entity_poly.entity_id
_entity_poly.type
_entity_poly.pdbx_seq_one_letter_code
_entity_poly.pdbx_strand_id
1 'polypeptide(L)'
;MADSEQSLWHLTEHEIPEGRRQLQESHVNLERVADYCEGNYIQAEDKRHALEETKNYTTQSLASVAYQINNLAANFLSLLEMQTQQLANMESGINHLSEVRQKIRME
;
A
#
# COMPACT_ATOMS: atom_id res chain seq x y z
N MET A 1 17.31 -9.62 14.30
CA MET A 1 15.94 -9.97 14.72
C MET A 1 15.17 -8.72 15.18
N ALA A 2 15.73 -7.86 16.04
CA ALA A 2 15.08 -6.59 16.42
C ALA A 2 14.80 -5.63 15.23
N ASP A 3 15.77 -5.42 14.33
CA ASP A 3 15.58 -4.55 13.15
C ASP A 3 14.50 -5.08 12.18
N SER A 4 14.43 -6.40 11.98
CA SER A 4 13.42 -7.01 11.11
C SER A 4 12.01 -6.92 11.70
N GLU A 5 11.88 -6.99 13.03
CA GLU A 5 10.58 -6.83 13.70
C GLU A 5 10.12 -5.37 13.69
N GLN A 6 11.04 -4.42 13.86
CA GLN A 6 10.72 -2.99 13.74
C GLN A 6 10.27 -2.61 12.32
N SER A 7 10.92 -3.13 11.28
CA SER A 7 10.50 -2.90 9.89
C SER A 7 9.13 -3.52 9.58
N LEU A 8 8.82 -4.69 10.15
CA LEU A 8 7.53 -5.34 9.97
C LEU A 8 6.42 -4.55 10.67
N TRP A 9 6.68 -4.10 11.90
CA TRP A 9 5.78 -3.26 12.67
C TRP A 9 5.49 -1.95 11.93
N HIS A 10 6.51 -1.30 11.39
CA HIS A 10 6.34 -0.07 10.63
C HIS A 10 5.48 -0.27 9.37
N LEU A 11 5.68 -1.37 8.64
CA LEU A 11 4.84 -1.70 7.48
C LEU A 11 3.37 -1.91 7.87
N THR A 12 3.13 -2.63 8.97
CA THR A 12 1.78 -3.06 9.40
C THR A 12 0.98 -1.97 10.09
N GLU A 13 1.62 -1.18 10.96
CA GLU A 13 0.94 -0.16 11.77
C GLU A 13 0.94 1.23 11.13
N HIS A 14 1.83 1.49 10.17
CA HIS A 14 1.94 2.80 9.53
C HIS A 14 1.74 2.76 8.02
N GLU A 15 2.68 2.21 7.28
CA GLU A 15 2.76 2.37 5.81
C GLU A 15 1.53 1.82 5.08
N ILE A 16 1.09 0.60 5.41
CA ILE A 16 -0.08 -0.02 4.78
C ILE A 16 -1.38 0.68 5.19
N PRO A 17 -1.66 0.94 6.49
CA PRO A 17 -2.83 1.72 6.89
C PRO A 17 -2.88 3.11 6.27
N GLU A 18 -1.75 3.82 6.20
CA GLU A 18 -1.62 5.12 5.56
C GLU A 18 -1.95 5.06 4.08
N GLY A 19 -1.31 4.15 3.32
CA GLY A 19 -1.57 4.00 1.89
C GLY A 19 -3.03 3.63 1.59
N ARG A 20 -3.65 2.81 2.46
CA ARG A 20 -5.09 2.52 2.36
C ARG A 20 -5.96 3.75 2.61
N ARG A 21 -5.64 4.56 3.62
CA ARG A 21 -6.38 5.78 3.91
C ARG A 21 -6.26 6.79 2.77
N GLN A 22 -5.06 6.96 2.21
CA GLN A 22 -4.83 7.83 1.05
C GLN A 22 -5.68 7.41 -0.15
N LEU A 23 -5.81 6.11 -0.42
CA LEU A 23 -6.70 5.62 -1.49
C LEU A 23 -8.19 5.90 -1.19
N GLN A 24 -8.62 5.78 0.07
CA GLN A 24 -9.99 6.13 0.48
C GLN A 24 -10.26 7.63 0.33
N GLU A 25 -9.29 8.48 0.71
CA GLU A 25 -9.37 9.92 0.55
C GLU A 25 -9.39 10.31 -0.94
N SER A 26 -8.52 9.69 -1.76
CA SER A 26 -8.53 9.85 -3.21
C SER A 26 -9.88 9.54 -3.80
N HIS A 27 -10.53 8.43 -3.42
CA HIS A 27 -11.86 8.10 -3.91
C HIS A 27 -12.87 9.24 -3.68
N VAL A 28 -12.94 9.78 -2.45
CA VAL A 28 -13.84 10.90 -2.12
C VAL A 28 -13.45 12.18 -2.86
N ASN A 29 -12.15 12.45 -3.00
CA ASN A 29 -11.68 13.65 -3.69
C ASN A 29 -11.97 13.59 -5.20
N LEU A 30 -11.86 12.42 -5.83
CA LEU A 30 -12.15 12.24 -7.25
C LEU A 30 -13.62 12.45 -7.59
N GLU A 31 -14.53 12.07 -6.68
CA GLU A 31 -15.95 12.38 -6.81
C GLU A 31 -16.16 13.91 -6.90
N ARG A 32 -15.55 14.66 -5.97
CA ARG A 32 -15.62 16.14 -5.98
C ARG A 32 -14.97 16.75 -7.21
N VAL A 33 -13.85 16.19 -7.68
CA VAL A 33 -13.18 16.63 -8.92
C VAL A 33 -14.09 16.40 -10.13
N ALA A 34 -14.79 15.27 -10.18
CA ALA A 34 -15.76 14.98 -11.24
C ALA A 34 -16.92 15.99 -11.22
N ASP A 35 -17.52 16.23 -10.05
CA ASP A 35 -18.61 17.21 -9.88
C ASP A 35 -18.16 18.62 -10.31
N TYR A 36 -16.93 19.01 -9.92
CA TYR A 36 -16.34 20.28 -10.32
C TYR A 36 -16.15 20.35 -11.84
N CYS A 37 -15.58 19.32 -12.47
CA CYS A 37 -15.32 19.30 -13.91
C CYS A 37 -16.63 19.40 -14.71
N GLU A 38 -17.68 18.70 -14.28
CA GLU A 38 -19.01 18.78 -14.89
C GLU A 38 -19.60 20.18 -14.71
N GLY A 39 -19.62 20.70 -13.48
CA GLY A 39 -20.16 22.02 -13.17
C GLY A 39 -19.45 23.14 -13.93
N ASN A 40 -18.11 23.09 -13.96
CA ASN A 40 -17.27 24.03 -14.70
C ASN A 40 -17.59 23.96 -16.20
N TYR A 41 -17.66 22.75 -16.77
CA TYR A 41 -18.00 22.61 -18.19
C TYR A 41 -19.40 23.12 -18.52
N ILE A 42 -20.40 22.93 -17.65
CA ILE A 42 -21.77 23.45 -17.86
C ILE A 42 -21.80 24.98 -17.78
N GLN A 43 -21.12 25.58 -16.81
CA GLN A 43 -21.19 27.01 -16.53
C GLN A 43 -20.24 27.86 -17.39
N ALA A 44 -19.12 27.30 -17.87
CA ALA A 44 -18.12 28.06 -18.61
C ALA A 44 -18.64 28.58 -19.95
N GLU A 45 -18.31 29.83 -20.30
CA GLU A 45 -18.55 30.38 -21.63
C GLU A 45 -17.64 29.72 -22.68
N ASP A 46 -16.36 29.51 -22.35
CA ASP A 46 -15.41 28.78 -23.20
C ASP A 46 -15.37 27.29 -22.85
N LYS A 47 -16.15 26.50 -23.60
CA LYS A 47 -16.21 25.05 -23.45
C LYS A 47 -14.89 24.35 -23.79
N ARG A 48 -14.07 24.90 -24.68
CA ARG A 48 -12.79 24.28 -25.04
C ARG A 48 -11.81 24.37 -23.88
N HIS A 49 -11.74 25.54 -23.24
CA HIS A 49 -10.89 25.73 -22.07
C HIS A 49 -11.32 24.83 -20.91
N ALA A 50 -12.61 24.79 -20.59
CA ALA A 50 -13.13 23.91 -19.53
C ALA A 50 -12.86 22.43 -19.81
N LEU A 51 -12.95 21.98 -21.07
CA LEU A 51 -12.61 20.61 -21.44
C LEU A 51 -11.13 20.30 -21.26
N GLU A 52 -10.23 21.22 -21.63
CA GLU A 52 -8.79 21.04 -21.41
C GLU A 52 -8.46 20.97 -19.90
N GLU A 53 -9.14 21.76 -19.08
CA GLU A 53 -9.01 21.66 -17.63
C GLU A 53 -9.46 20.29 -17.09
N THR A 54 -10.61 19.77 -17.55
CA THR A 54 -11.08 18.42 -17.21
C THR A 54 -10.09 17.33 -17.63
N LYS A 55 -9.46 17.45 -18.81
CA LYS A 55 -8.41 16.51 -19.26
C LYS A 55 -7.19 16.55 -18.35
N ASN A 56 -6.79 17.73 -17.90
CA ASN A 56 -5.68 17.90 -16.96
C ASN A 56 -5.99 17.22 -15.62
N TYR A 57 -7.17 17.47 -15.04
CA TYR A 57 -7.61 16.80 -13.82
C TYR A 57 -7.70 15.29 -14.00
N THR A 58 -8.20 14.80 -15.14
CA THR A 58 -8.27 13.36 -15.44
C THR A 58 -6.87 12.74 -15.47
N THR A 59 -5.91 13.40 -16.11
CA THR A 59 -4.52 12.93 -16.20
C THR A 59 -3.84 12.89 -14.82
N GLN A 60 -4.01 13.95 -14.03
CA GLN A 60 -3.47 14.02 -12.67
C GLN A 60 -4.09 12.97 -11.76
N SER A 61 -5.40 12.79 -11.85
CA SER A 61 -6.16 11.79 -11.09
C SER A 61 -5.68 10.37 -11.40
N LEU A 62 -5.53 10.04 -12.69
CA LEU A 62 -5.01 8.75 -13.13
C LEU A 62 -3.60 8.49 -12.60
N ALA A 63 -2.70 9.47 -12.73
CA ALA A 63 -1.32 9.35 -12.25
C ALA A 63 -1.26 9.17 -10.72
N SER A 64 -2.06 9.95 -9.98
CA SER A 64 -2.11 9.91 -8.52
C SER A 64 -2.59 8.55 -8.01
N VAL A 65 -3.72 8.05 -8.52
CA VAL A 65 -4.27 6.76 -8.09
C VAL A 65 -3.34 5.61 -8.47
N ALA A 66 -2.77 5.62 -9.68
CA ALA A 66 -1.82 4.59 -10.09
C ALA A 66 -0.60 4.53 -9.18
N TYR A 67 -0.06 5.69 -8.79
CA TYR A 67 1.06 5.78 -7.85
C TYR A 67 0.69 5.25 -6.46
N GLN A 68 -0.46 5.65 -5.93
CA GLN A 68 -0.94 5.18 -4.62
C GLN A 68 -1.14 3.66 -4.60
N ILE A 69 -1.75 3.08 -5.64
CA ILE A 69 -1.92 1.63 -5.79
C ILE A 69 -0.56 0.93 -5.85
N ASN A 70 0.37 1.44 -6.67
CA ASN A 70 1.70 0.86 -6.81
C ASN A 70 2.46 0.82 -5.48
N ASN A 71 2.45 1.94 -4.73
CA ASN A 71 3.12 2.01 -3.44
C ASN A 71 2.51 1.05 -2.42
N LEU A 72 1.18 1.01 -2.34
CA LEU A 72 0.50 0.10 -1.43
C LEU A 72 0.79 -1.36 -1.77
N ALA A 73 0.80 -1.71 -3.06
CA ALA A 73 1.15 -3.05 -3.51
C ALA A 73 2.60 -3.42 -3.15
N ALA A 74 3.55 -2.50 -3.35
CA ALA A 74 4.95 -2.71 -2.98
C ALA A 74 5.11 -2.95 -1.47
N ASN A 75 4.42 -2.16 -0.63
CA ASN A 75 4.43 -2.33 0.82
C ASN A 75 3.82 -3.69 1.24
N PHE A 76 2.74 -4.14 0.59
CA PHE A 76 2.17 -5.47 0.83
C PHE A 76 3.11 -6.61 0.42
N LEU A 77 3.79 -6.51 -0.72
CA LEU A 77 4.76 -7.52 -1.14
C LEU A 77 5.91 -7.62 -0.14
N SER A 78 6.45 -6.48 0.30
CA SER A 78 7.51 -6.43 1.32
C SER A 78 7.06 -7.07 2.64
N LEU A 79 5.82 -6.80 3.08
CA LEU A 79 5.24 -7.44 4.26
C LEU A 79 5.23 -8.98 4.12
N LEU A 80 4.75 -9.50 2.99
CA LEU A 80 4.66 -10.94 2.74
C LEU A 80 6.03 -11.62 2.68
N GLU A 81 7.02 -10.98 2.05
CA GLU A 81 8.40 -11.46 2.00
C GLU A 81 9.00 -11.56 3.41
N MET A 82 8.81 -10.52 4.23
CA MET A 82 9.31 -10.51 5.60
C MET A 82 8.66 -11.59 6.47
N GLN A 83 7.35 -11.76 6.37
CA GLN A 83 6.63 -12.81 7.11
C GLN A 83 7.06 -14.21 6.65
N THR A 84 7.28 -14.42 5.35
CA THR A 84 7.79 -15.68 4.81
C THR A 84 9.16 -16.02 5.40
N GLN A 85 10.06 -15.04 5.47
CA GLN A 85 11.38 -15.24 6.08
C GLN A 85 11.29 -15.53 7.59
N GLN A 86 10.39 -14.85 8.30
CA GLN A 86 10.17 -15.13 9.73
C GLN A 86 9.69 -16.56 9.96
N LEU A 87 8.76 -17.06 9.14
CA LEU A 87 8.29 -18.45 9.22
C LEU A 87 9.41 -19.46 8.95
N ALA A 88 10.24 -19.23 7.93
CA ALA A 88 11.39 -20.09 7.64
C ALA A 88 12.39 -20.14 8.81
N ASN A 89 12.64 -18.99 9.45
CA ASN A 89 13.50 -18.92 10.63
C ASN A 89 12.89 -19.65 11.84
N MET A 90 11.58 -19.53 12.06
CA MET A 90 10.87 -20.27 13.10
C MET A 90 10.92 -21.77 12.88
N GLU A 91 10.71 -22.24 11.65
CA GLU A 91 10.80 -23.65 11.28
C GLU A 91 12.19 -24.21 11.57
N SER A 92 13.25 -23.50 11.15
CA SER A 92 14.63 -23.86 11.45
C SER A 92 14.90 -23.94 12.96
N GLY A 93 14.39 -22.97 13.74
CA GLY A 93 14.48 -22.97 15.19
C GLY A 93 13.81 -24.18 15.84
N ILE A 94 12.61 -24.56 15.37
CA ILE A 94 11.89 -25.75 15.84
C ILE A 94 12.68 -27.03 15.51
N ASN A 95 13.22 -27.12 14.30
CA ASN A 95 14.03 -28.26 13.88
C ASN A 95 15.28 -28.42 14.76
N HIS A 96 15.96 -27.33 15.07
CA HIS A 96 17.12 -27.34 15.96
C HIS A 96 16.76 -27.75 17.39
N LEU A 97 15.66 -27.21 17.95
CA LEU A 97 15.17 -27.60 19.29
C LEU A 97 14.79 -29.08 19.34
N SER A 98 14.18 -29.60 18.28
CA SER A 98 13.86 -31.03 18.15
C SER A 98 15.12 -31.90 18.18
N GLU A 99 16.16 -31.50 17.44
CA GLU A 99 17.45 -32.20 17.41
C GLU A 99 18.14 -32.21 18.78
N VAL A 100 18.20 -31.04 19.45
CA VAL A 100 18.79 -30.93 20.80
C VAL A 100 18.04 -31.80 21.79
N ARG A 101 16.69 -31.78 21.75
CA ARG A 101 15.86 -32.64 22.60
C ARG A 101 16.11 -34.12 22.36
N GLN A 102 16.31 -34.54 21.10
CA GLN A 102 16.66 -35.93 20.80
C GLN A 102 18.03 -36.31 21.36
N LYS A 103 19.03 -35.44 21.22
CA LYS A 103 20.38 -35.67 21.78
C LYS A 103 20.35 -35.81 23.31
N ILE A 104 19.67 -34.90 24.02
CA ILE A 104 19.52 -34.98 25.49
C ILE A 104 18.82 -36.27 25.92
N ARG A 105 17.87 -36.79 25.13
CA ARG A 105 17.15 -38.03 25.44
C ARG A 105 18.02 -39.29 25.29
N MET A 106 19.12 -39.21 24.55
CA MET A 106 20.03 -40.34 24.31
C MET A 106 21.22 -40.39 25.28
N GLU A 107 21.34 -39.43 26.19
CA GLU A 107 22.29 -39.41 27.32
C GLU A 107 21.61 -39.88 28.62
#